data_AF-R5L0J1-F1
#
_entry.id   AF-R5L0J1-F1
#
_cell.length_a   1.000
_cell.length_b   1.000
_cell.length_c   1.000
_cell.angle_alpha   90.00
_cell.angle_beta   90.00
_cell.angle_gamma   90.00
#
_symmetry.space_group_name_H-M   'P 1'
#
loop_
_entity.id
_entity.type
_entity.pdbx_description
1 polymer ?
#
loop_
_entity_poly.entity_id
_entity_poly.type
_entity_poly.pdbx_seq_one_letter_code
_entity_poly.pdbx_strand_id
1 'polypeptide(L)'
;MYDEDIRQEPDALNLSGVTAEQPVLEEPQALADVSGAEKPVLSESAPESYETPEPERTPEEAKPEASKLSDREVMRHTASIWRYRTVIEDGTELHTEFHSKYQRVGRCEAIGARVRGKKHKHEGTNCDDWFETAESAGCLIAVVADGAGSKPLSRIGARVSCEGAVEYLRGAVSGLFESQPELRVKLSGDMSGAEFMEACGQIAPLIQNAARAGFNAVIKKLGSIYSDSAYTASLGRNPTLADMGSTFLAALVVPLEINGGHENFVLSAQIGDGCICAIDRNAGHENCFRLLGEADSGAYSGETDFLSEKNVSEGAIARRTRISRGKSDIIMLMSDGVADDYFPAQPQMKRLCLDLMLNGIIPMPGGKSEPLPPEPVRFPSVSPDQRSVALQYAKQLLDDGEDVDGLWDRRGELAPWSLDSWGVFIGKRPQDRLLTWLDNYNERGSFDDRTLVVLDLSAQD
;
A
#
# COMPACT_ATOMS: atom_id res chain seq x y z
N MET A 1 5.83 48.91 60.84
CA MET A 1 5.87 49.32 59.43
C MET A 1 6.46 48.16 58.67
N TYR A 2 5.66 47.52 57.81
CA TYR A 2 6.02 46.63 56.69
C TYR A 2 6.94 45.41 57.01
N ASP A 3 6.49 44.15 56.90
CA ASP A 3 6.11 43.36 55.68
C ASP A 3 7.37 43.01 54.84
N GLU A 4 7.60 41.84 54.21
CA GLU A 4 6.88 40.56 53.92
C GLU A 4 7.92 39.39 54.01
N ASP A 5 7.75 38.06 53.80
CA ASP A 5 6.70 37.08 53.42
C ASP A 5 7.02 35.77 54.22
N ILE A 6 6.02 34.97 54.65
CA ILE A 6 6.22 33.55 55.05
C ILE A 6 5.15 32.69 54.39
N ARG A 7 5.60 31.73 53.56
CA ARG A 7 4.73 30.73 52.93
C ARG A 7 4.74 29.40 53.67
N GLN A 8 3.55 28.94 54.05
CA GLN A 8 3.21 27.52 54.19
C GLN A 8 1.81 27.29 53.61
N GLU A 9 1.59 26.09 53.08
CA GLU A 9 0.26 25.61 52.66
C GLU A 9 -0.64 25.40 53.89
N PRO A 10 -1.97 25.33 53.71
CA PRO A 10 -2.54 23.98 53.82
C PRO A 10 -3.73 23.70 52.87
N ASP A 11 -4.14 22.44 52.90
CA ASP A 11 -5.20 21.84 52.10
C ASP A 11 -6.64 22.16 52.56
N ALA A 12 -7.57 21.94 51.63
CA ALA A 12 -9.01 21.62 51.81
C ALA A 12 -9.92 22.45 52.75
N LEU A 13 -11.00 23.01 52.17
CA LEU A 13 -12.37 22.81 52.68
C LEU A 13 -13.44 23.01 51.58
N ASN A 14 -14.67 22.57 51.85
CA ASN A 14 -15.77 22.41 50.89
C ASN A 14 -17.07 23.00 51.49
N LEU A 15 -17.95 23.63 50.68
CA LEU A 15 -19.44 23.57 50.78
C LEU A 15 -20.21 24.62 49.92
N SER A 16 -21.15 24.14 49.10
CA SER A 16 -22.49 24.69 48.73
C SER A 16 -22.73 26.18 48.37
N GLY A 17 -23.43 26.48 47.23
CA GLY A 17 -23.77 27.88 46.88
C GLY A 17 -24.75 28.26 45.73
N VAL A 18 -25.78 27.47 45.37
CA VAL A 18 -27.08 27.94 44.77
C VAL A 18 -27.12 28.65 43.38
N THR A 19 -27.61 27.92 42.35
CA THR A 19 -28.36 28.34 41.11
C THR A 19 -27.73 29.34 40.12
N ALA A 20 -27.93 29.28 38.79
CA ALA A 20 -28.78 28.45 37.88
C ALA A 20 -28.01 28.22 36.53
N GLU A 21 -28.52 27.72 35.39
CA GLU A 21 -29.85 27.22 34.94
C GLU A 21 -29.68 26.26 33.73
N GLN A 22 -30.74 25.57 33.27
CA GLN A 22 -30.74 24.70 32.06
C GLN A 22 -32.14 24.58 31.43
N PRO A 23 -32.22 24.34 30.10
CA PRO A 23 -33.26 23.56 29.47
C PRO A 23 -32.76 22.17 29.00
N VAL A 24 -33.59 21.15 29.16
CA VAL A 24 -33.39 19.74 28.75
C VAL A 24 -34.24 19.45 27.51
N LEU A 25 -33.91 18.42 26.72
CA LEU A 25 -34.90 17.56 26.07
C LEU A 25 -34.29 16.20 25.67
N GLU A 26 -35.06 15.12 25.87
CA GLU A 26 -34.66 13.71 25.64
C GLU A 26 -35.34 13.11 24.40
N GLU A 27 -34.93 11.88 24.01
CA GLU A 27 -35.58 11.04 23.00
C GLU A 27 -36.98 10.57 23.45
N PRO A 28 -37.84 10.13 22.50
CA PRO A 28 -38.46 8.81 22.72
C PRO A 28 -38.66 7.96 21.44
N GLN A 29 -38.97 6.67 21.65
CA GLN A 29 -39.23 5.67 20.61
C GLN A 29 -40.72 5.55 20.21
N ALA A 30 -40.91 5.00 19.00
CA ALA A 30 -42.11 4.50 18.30
C ALA A 30 -43.43 4.21 19.09
N LEU A 31 -44.58 4.48 18.43
CA LEU A 31 -45.54 3.43 17.98
C LEU A 31 -46.75 3.92 17.13
N ALA A 32 -47.13 3.08 16.16
CA ALA A 32 -48.39 2.86 15.41
C ALA A 32 -49.61 3.85 15.40
N ASP A 33 -49.89 4.37 14.19
CA ASP A 33 -51.10 4.12 13.35
C ASP A 33 -52.47 4.86 13.58
N VAL A 34 -53.30 4.81 12.51
CA VAL A 34 -54.78 5.03 12.39
C VAL A 34 -55.35 6.39 11.93
N SER A 35 -55.61 6.47 10.60
CA SER A 35 -56.73 7.15 9.90
C SER A 35 -56.75 8.69 9.66
N GLY A 36 -57.36 9.09 8.52
CA GLY A 36 -57.75 10.48 8.19
C GLY A 36 -57.74 10.80 6.68
N ALA A 37 -58.88 11.22 6.10
CA ALA A 37 -58.99 11.74 4.72
C ALA A 37 -58.56 13.23 4.65
N GLU A 38 -58.35 13.93 3.52
CA GLU A 38 -59.12 14.03 2.26
C GLU A 38 -58.27 14.43 1.03
N LYS A 39 -58.91 14.66 -0.14
CA LYS A 39 -58.29 15.12 -1.41
C LYS A 39 -58.63 16.58 -1.76
N PRO A 40 -57.71 17.32 -2.41
CA PRO A 40 -58.03 18.42 -3.35
C PRO A 40 -58.13 17.94 -4.82
N VAL A 41 -58.72 18.76 -5.70
CA VAL A 41 -58.96 18.48 -7.14
C VAL A 41 -58.88 19.79 -7.95
N LEU A 42 -58.72 19.69 -9.29
CA LEU A 42 -58.77 20.74 -10.34
C LEU A 42 -57.48 21.58 -10.54
N SER A 43 -57.14 22.12 -11.72
CA SER A 43 -57.37 21.75 -13.15
C SER A 43 -56.44 22.64 -14.07
N GLU A 44 -56.43 22.73 -15.41
CA GLU A 44 -57.25 22.23 -16.56
C GLU A 44 -56.44 22.31 -17.89
N SER A 45 -56.56 21.32 -18.82
CA SER A 45 -56.21 21.41 -20.27
C SER A 45 -54.73 21.66 -20.69
N ALA A 46 -54.21 21.42 -21.91
CA ALA A 46 -54.62 20.83 -23.21
C ALA A 46 -53.33 20.60 -24.08
N PRO A 47 -53.34 20.12 -25.35
CA PRO A 47 -54.31 19.32 -26.12
C PRO A 47 -53.68 18.03 -26.73
N GLU A 48 -54.41 17.30 -27.58
CA GLU A 48 -53.91 16.14 -28.36
C GLU A 48 -53.22 16.53 -29.67
N SER A 49 -52.30 15.67 -30.17
CA SER A 49 -51.77 15.76 -31.54
C SER A 49 -51.35 14.40 -32.15
N TYR A 50 -52.20 13.89 -33.03
CA TYR A 50 -51.95 13.03 -34.21
C TYR A 50 -50.66 12.19 -34.27
N GLU A 51 -50.81 10.87 -34.26
CA GLU A 51 -49.78 9.93 -34.70
C GLU A 51 -49.48 10.10 -36.20
N THR A 52 -48.20 9.93 -36.59
CA THR A 52 -47.77 9.85 -38.00
C THR A 52 -46.86 8.62 -38.15
N PRO A 53 -47.04 7.74 -39.16
CA PRO A 53 -46.20 6.55 -39.29
C PRO A 53 -44.74 6.90 -39.58
N GLU A 54 -43.80 6.24 -38.90
CA GLU A 54 -42.38 6.31 -39.29
C GLU A 54 -42.17 5.63 -40.66
N PRO A 55 -41.30 6.17 -41.53
CA PRO A 55 -40.91 5.50 -42.77
C PRO A 55 -40.01 4.30 -42.46
N GLU A 56 -40.20 3.19 -43.19
CA GLU A 56 -39.34 2.01 -43.08
C GLU A 56 -37.86 2.38 -43.35
N ARG A 57 -37.00 2.17 -42.35
CA ARG A 57 -35.55 2.25 -42.58
C ARG A 57 -35.09 1.08 -43.44
N THR A 58 -34.66 1.37 -44.66
CA THR A 58 -33.77 0.49 -45.41
C THR A 58 -32.57 0.07 -44.56
N PRO A 59 -32.09 -1.18 -44.64
CA PRO A 59 -30.95 -1.63 -43.84
C PRO A 59 -29.69 -0.82 -44.19
N GLU A 60 -29.19 -0.04 -43.22
CA GLU A 60 -27.91 0.67 -43.33
C GLU A 60 -26.79 -0.37 -43.37
N GLU A 61 -25.86 -0.26 -44.34
CA GLU A 61 -24.78 -1.23 -44.50
C GLU A 61 -23.93 -1.31 -43.23
N ALA A 62 -23.69 -2.53 -42.75
CA ALA A 62 -22.93 -2.77 -41.53
C ALA A 62 -21.49 -2.25 -41.70
N LYS A 63 -21.18 -1.11 -41.06
CA LYS A 63 -19.82 -0.60 -40.93
C LYS A 63 -18.96 -1.72 -40.33
N PRO A 64 -17.79 -2.05 -40.90
CA PRO A 64 -16.97 -3.13 -40.38
C PRO A 64 -16.60 -2.81 -38.93
N GLU A 65 -16.88 -3.75 -38.02
CA GLU A 65 -16.42 -3.63 -36.64
C GLU A 65 -14.89 -3.49 -36.65
N ALA A 66 -14.38 -2.36 -36.14
CA ALA A 66 -12.95 -2.17 -36.00
C ALA A 66 -12.42 -3.26 -35.05
N SER A 67 -11.54 -4.12 -35.57
CA SER A 67 -10.96 -5.23 -34.82
C SER A 67 -10.35 -4.69 -33.52
N LYS A 68 -10.88 -5.12 -32.37
CA LYS A 68 -10.38 -4.72 -31.06
C LYS A 68 -8.90 -5.07 -30.98
N LEU A 69 -8.05 -4.06 -30.78
CA LEU A 69 -6.61 -4.22 -30.62
C LEU A 69 -6.33 -5.21 -29.49
N SER A 70 -5.33 -6.09 -29.67
CA SER A 70 -4.86 -6.95 -28.59
C SER A 70 -4.27 -6.10 -27.46
N ASP A 71 -4.30 -6.57 -26.22
CA ASP A 71 -3.72 -5.81 -25.09
C ASP A 71 -2.24 -5.49 -25.29
N ARG A 72 -1.50 -6.31 -26.06
CA ARG A 72 -0.10 -6.02 -26.42
C ARG A 72 0.05 -4.87 -27.43
N GLU A 73 -0.93 -4.63 -28.28
CA GLU A 73 -0.98 -3.46 -29.16
C GLU A 73 -1.45 -2.21 -28.39
N VAL A 74 -2.43 -2.36 -27.49
CA VAL A 74 -2.86 -1.30 -26.57
C VAL A 74 -1.69 -0.84 -25.69
N MET A 75 -1.00 -1.76 -25.01
CA MET A 75 0.18 -1.45 -24.19
C MET A 75 1.28 -0.75 -25.00
N ARG A 76 1.56 -1.21 -26.24
CA ARG A 76 2.55 -0.55 -27.13
C ARG A 76 2.12 0.87 -27.51
N HIS A 77 0.84 1.08 -27.82
CA HIS A 77 0.31 2.39 -28.15
C HIS A 77 0.36 3.34 -26.93
N THR A 78 -0.16 2.91 -25.77
CA THR A 78 -0.13 3.68 -24.52
C THR A 78 1.29 4.03 -24.08
N ALA A 79 2.24 3.08 -24.15
CA ALA A 79 3.65 3.35 -23.85
C ALA A 79 4.27 4.45 -24.75
N SER A 80 3.81 4.60 -26.00
CA SER A 80 4.29 5.63 -26.92
C SER A 80 3.69 7.04 -26.71
N ILE A 81 2.61 7.15 -25.93
CA ILE A 81 1.93 8.43 -25.64
C ILE A 81 2.56 9.14 -24.42
N TRP A 82 3.07 8.37 -23.46
CA TRP A 82 3.73 8.92 -22.28
C TRP A 82 4.99 9.71 -22.65
N ARG A 83 5.22 10.80 -21.92
CA ARG A 83 6.35 11.72 -22.12
C ARG A 83 7.02 11.94 -20.79
N TYR A 84 8.34 12.12 -20.78
CA TYR A 84 9.04 12.55 -19.59
C TYR A 84 9.04 14.09 -19.50
N ARG A 85 8.62 14.62 -18.35
CA ARG A 85 8.88 15.99 -17.91
C ARG A 85 9.64 15.93 -16.59
N THR A 86 10.58 16.85 -16.40
CA THR A 86 11.12 17.14 -15.06
C THR A 86 9.99 17.60 -14.14
N VAL A 87 10.15 17.38 -12.83
CA VAL A 87 9.25 17.94 -11.82
C VAL A 87 9.24 19.47 -11.94
N ILE A 88 8.07 20.09 -11.87
CA ILE A 88 7.92 21.54 -11.83
C ILE A 88 8.24 22.02 -10.40
N GLU A 89 9.23 22.89 -10.27
CA GLU A 89 9.60 23.48 -8.98
C GLU A 89 8.59 24.57 -8.58
N ASP A 90 7.90 24.39 -7.46
CA ASP A 90 6.93 25.35 -6.88
C ASP A 90 7.44 26.04 -5.60
N GLY A 91 8.69 25.73 -5.20
CA GLY A 91 9.31 26.18 -3.96
C GLY A 91 9.09 25.28 -2.74
N THR A 92 8.24 24.25 -2.83
CA THR A 92 8.03 23.27 -1.76
C THR A 92 9.03 22.11 -1.84
N GLU A 93 9.10 21.29 -0.79
CA GLU A 93 10.00 20.12 -0.75
C GLU A 93 9.69 19.13 -1.88
N LEU A 94 10.68 18.87 -2.74
CA LEU A 94 10.58 17.93 -3.86
C LEU A 94 11.00 16.53 -3.44
N HIS A 95 10.37 15.51 -4.02
CA HIS A 95 10.87 14.14 -3.95
C HIS A 95 11.81 13.82 -5.11
N THR A 96 12.74 12.89 -4.90
CA THR A 96 13.58 12.35 -5.96
C THR A 96 12.73 11.56 -6.96
N GLU A 97 13.17 11.46 -8.22
CA GLU A 97 12.53 10.64 -9.26
C GLU A 97 12.40 9.16 -8.84
N PHE A 98 13.40 8.69 -8.09
CA PHE A 98 13.55 7.31 -7.64
C PHE A 98 13.92 7.24 -6.16
N HIS A 99 13.49 6.17 -5.50
CA HIS A 99 14.02 5.75 -4.21
C HIS A 99 14.25 4.22 -4.23
N SER A 100 15.33 3.74 -3.61
CA SER A 100 15.55 2.29 -3.45
C SER A 100 16.45 2.00 -2.24
N LYS A 101 16.21 0.87 -1.59
CA LYS A 101 16.99 0.36 -0.45
C LYS A 101 17.22 -1.13 -0.60
N TYR A 102 18.34 -1.58 -0.05
CA TYR A 102 18.68 -2.99 0.09
C TYR A 102 19.33 -3.21 1.45
N GLN A 103 18.85 -4.21 2.18
CA GLN A 103 19.41 -4.62 3.47
C GLN A 103 19.38 -6.14 3.57
N ARG A 104 20.43 -6.76 4.12
CA ARG A 104 20.47 -8.18 4.47
C ARG A 104 20.72 -8.33 5.96
N VAL A 105 19.99 -9.24 6.61
CA VAL A 105 19.93 -9.46 8.05
C VAL A 105 19.99 -10.97 8.29
N GLY A 106 21.19 -11.49 8.52
CA GLY A 106 21.44 -12.93 8.47
C GLY A 106 21.07 -13.48 7.09
N ARG A 107 20.13 -14.43 7.07
CA ARG A 107 19.57 -15.04 5.84
C ARG A 107 18.48 -14.21 5.15
N CYS A 108 17.87 -13.23 5.83
CA CYS A 108 16.73 -12.47 5.32
C CYS A 108 17.17 -11.18 4.60
N GLU A 109 16.41 -10.73 3.60
CA GLU A 109 16.68 -9.54 2.79
C GLU A 109 15.46 -8.62 2.72
N ALA A 110 15.68 -7.31 2.73
CA ALA A 110 14.70 -6.30 2.36
C ALA A 110 15.12 -5.64 1.05
N ILE A 111 14.28 -5.75 0.03
CA ILE A 111 14.47 -5.22 -1.32
C ILE A 111 13.33 -4.23 -1.58
N GLY A 112 13.61 -2.93 -1.45
CA GLY A 112 12.60 -1.88 -1.64
C GLY A 112 12.95 -0.97 -2.81
N ALA A 113 11.97 -0.63 -3.64
CA ALA A 113 12.08 0.46 -4.60
C ALA A 113 10.74 1.17 -4.84
N ARG A 114 10.86 2.42 -5.28
CA ARG A 114 9.76 3.37 -5.53
C ARG A 114 10.13 4.29 -6.69
N VAL A 115 9.19 4.48 -7.61
CA VAL A 115 9.41 5.19 -8.88
C VAL A 115 8.25 6.13 -9.19
N ARG A 116 8.54 7.24 -9.89
CA ARG A 116 7.48 8.14 -10.37
C ARG A 116 6.65 7.51 -11.49
N GLY A 117 5.34 7.59 -11.35
CA GLY A 117 4.33 7.11 -12.27
C GLY A 117 4.41 7.76 -13.65
N LYS A 118 3.92 7.04 -14.66
CA LYS A 118 3.90 7.49 -16.06
C LYS A 118 3.04 8.74 -16.26
N LYS A 119 1.95 8.85 -15.48
CA LYS A 119 1.08 10.02 -15.39
C LYS A 119 1.83 11.22 -14.80
N HIS A 120 2.40 11.08 -13.60
CA HIS A 120 3.14 12.17 -12.95
C HIS A 120 4.38 12.62 -13.74
N LYS A 121 5.07 11.69 -14.42
CA LYS A 121 6.11 12.00 -15.43
C LYS A 121 5.59 12.78 -16.63
N HIS A 122 4.39 12.48 -17.14
CA HIS A 122 3.78 13.19 -18.26
C HIS A 122 3.26 14.58 -17.85
N GLU A 123 2.74 14.72 -16.64
CA GLU A 123 2.20 15.98 -16.13
C GLU A 123 3.33 16.94 -15.71
N GLY A 124 4.39 16.41 -15.10
CA GLY A 124 5.49 17.19 -14.49
C GLY A 124 5.31 17.39 -12.98
N THR A 125 4.47 16.57 -12.33
CA THR A 125 4.27 16.58 -10.88
C THR A 125 5.34 15.77 -10.16
N ASN A 126 5.36 15.84 -8.84
CA ASN A 126 6.15 14.96 -7.99
C ASN A 126 5.64 13.51 -8.08
N CYS A 127 6.44 12.59 -7.53
CA CYS A 127 5.96 11.28 -7.12
C CYS A 127 5.55 11.39 -5.64
N ASP A 128 4.39 10.89 -5.27
CA ASP A 128 3.79 11.09 -3.95
C ASP A 128 3.91 9.88 -3.01
N ASP A 129 4.21 8.69 -3.56
CA ASP A 129 4.62 7.49 -2.83
C ASP A 129 5.84 7.68 -1.89
N TRP A 130 5.96 6.88 -0.82
CA TRP A 130 7.23 6.61 -0.13
C TRP A 130 7.29 5.22 0.51
N PHE A 131 8.50 4.77 0.87
CA PHE A 131 8.71 3.63 1.75
C PHE A 131 9.95 3.78 2.63
N GLU A 132 9.98 3.08 3.76
CA GLU A 132 11.13 2.93 4.62
C GLU A 132 11.35 1.47 5.03
N THR A 133 12.60 1.09 5.26
CA THR A 133 12.99 -0.27 5.68
C THR A 133 14.10 -0.20 6.73
N ALA A 134 14.03 -1.06 7.74
CA ALA A 134 15.08 -1.16 8.74
C ALA A 134 15.24 -2.56 9.33
N GLU A 135 16.26 -2.69 10.17
CA GLU A 135 16.51 -3.83 11.05
C GLU A 135 16.50 -3.32 12.51
N SER A 136 16.06 -4.19 13.42
CA SER A 136 16.31 -4.04 14.85
C SER A 136 16.26 -5.40 15.57
N ALA A 137 17.25 -5.67 16.41
CA ALA A 137 17.41 -6.91 17.19
C ALA A 137 17.35 -8.23 16.38
N GLY A 138 17.61 -8.21 15.07
CA GLY A 138 17.46 -9.35 14.15
C GLY A 138 16.09 -9.48 13.48
N CYS A 139 15.20 -8.51 13.68
CA CYS A 139 13.89 -8.42 13.02
C CYS A 139 13.94 -7.45 11.83
N LEU A 140 13.15 -7.72 10.78
CA LEU A 140 12.99 -6.81 9.64
C LEU A 140 11.75 -5.92 9.81
N ILE A 141 11.87 -4.65 9.43
CA ILE A 141 10.83 -3.64 9.47
C ILE A 141 10.64 -3.09 8.05
N ALA A 142 9.40 -3.00 7.60
CA ALA A 142 9.02 -2.30 6.37
C ALA A 142 7.80 -1.41 6.61
N VAL A 143 7.81 -0.21 6.02
CA VAL A 143 6.65 0.69 5.96
C VAL A 143 6.54 1.25 4.55
N VAL A 144 5.34 1.27 3.99
CA VAL A 144 4.98 1.85 2.69
C VAL A 144 3.82 2.82 2.92
N ALA A 145 3.83 3.96 2.23
CA ALA A 145 2.76 4.94 2.24
C ALA A 145 2.57 5.50 0.83
N ASP A 146 1.34 5.39 0.33
CA ASP A 146 0.90 6.11 -0.86
C ASP A 146 0.51 7.54 -0.46
N GLY A 147 0.93 8.53 -1.24
CA GLY A 147 0.57 9.93 -1.02
C GLY A 147 -0.61 10.33 -1.90
N ALA A 148 -1.74 10.68 -1.27
CA ALA A 148 -2.98 11.05 -1.97
C ALA A 148 -2.77 12.07 -3.11
N GLY A 149 -2.71 11.62 -4.36
CA GLY A 149 -2.37 12.44 -5.54
C GLY A 149 -3.33 13.58 -5.90
N SER A 150 -4.35 13.84 -5.07
CA SER A 150 -5.19 15.03 -5.12
C SER A 150 -4.70 16.16 -4.18
N LYS A 151 -3.63 15.95 -3.41
CA LYS A 151 -3.15 16.82 -2.33
C LYS A 151 -1.70 17.27 -2.58
N PRO A 152 -1.40 18.57 -2.78
CA PRO A 152 -0.07 19.00 -3.23
C PRO A 152 1.12 18.74 -2.28
N LEU A 153 0.89 18.29 -1.04
CA LEU A 153 1.94 17.97 -0.05
C LEU A 153 1.88 16.50 0.44
N SER A 154 1.09 15.65 -0.21
CA SER A 154 0.87 14.23 0.13
C SER A 154 2.18 13.47 0.31
N ARG A 155 3.11 13.65 -0.64
CA ARG A 155 4.47 13.08 -0.63
C ARG A 155 5.22 13.31 0.68
N ILE A 156 5.11 14.53 1.21
CA ILE A 156 5.78 14.92 2.44
C ILE A 156 5.14 14.17 3.62
N GLY A 157 3.82 13.99 3.58
CA GLY A 157 3.08 13.13 4.50
C GLY A 157 3.55 11.67 4.46
N ALA A 158 3.53 11.05 3.28
CA ALA A 158 3.97 9.67 3.06
C ALA A 158 5.43 9.43 3.50
N ARG A 159 6.33 10.38 3.21
CA ARG A 159 7.73 10.31 3.63
C ARG A 159 7.88 10.36 5.14
N VAL A 160 7.34 11.39 5.80
CA VAL A 160 7.55 11.54 7.25
C VAL A 160 6.75 10.54 8.09
N SER A 161 5.64 10.00 7.56
CA SER A 161 4.91 8.90 8.21
C SER A 161 5.73 7.61 8.21
N CYS A 162 6.36 7.27 7.09
CA CYS A 162 7.30 6.16 6.97
C CYS A 162 8.52 6.34 7.89
N GLU A 163 9.21 7.49 7.81
CA GLU A 163 10.37 7.80 8.65
C GLU A 163 10.06 7.74 10.16
N GLY A 164 8.95 8.36 10.58
CA GLY A 164 8.53 8.40 11.98
C GLY A 164 8.13 7.03 12.53
N ALA A 165 7.46 6.21 11.72
CA ALA A 165 7.06 4.86 12.09
C ALA A 165 8.27 3.91 12.18
N VAL A 166 9.20 3.98 11.23
CA VAL A 166 10.39 3.11 11.22
C VAL A 166 11.35 3.47 12.36
N GLU A 167 11.60 4.74 12.64
CA GLU A 167 12.48 5.10 13.77
C GLU A 167 11.86 4.73 15.12
N TYR A 168 10.54 4.83 15.28
CA TYR A 168 9.85 4.29 16.44
C TYR A 168 10.05 2.76 16.56
N LEU A 169 9.78 2.01 15.49
CA LEU A 169 9.91 0.56 15.49
C LEU A 169 11.35 0.12 15.80
N ARG A 170 12.36 0.78 15.25
CA ARG A 170 13.76 0.46 15.52
C ARG A 170 14.09 0.50 17.01
N GLY A 171 13.70 1.58 17.71
CA GLY A 171 13.93 1.70 19.15
C GLY A 171 13.06 0.74 19.98
N ALA A 172 11.77 0.65 19.64
CA ALA A 172 10.80 -0.13 20.42
C ALA A 172 10.98 -1.65 20.30
N VAL A 173 11.40 -2.15 19.12
CA VAL A 173 11.76 -3.56 18.91
C VAL A 173 12.98 -3.95 19.75
N SER A 174 14.03 -3.11 19.77
CA SER A 174 15.24 -3.37 20.56
C SER A 174 14.90 -3.43 22.06
N GLY A 175 14.23 -2.39 22.57
CA GLY A 175 13.82 -2.33 23.98
C GLY A 175 12.88 -3.47 24.41
N LEU A 176 12.01 -3.97 23.52
CA LEU A 176 11.16 -5.13 23.82
C LEU A 176 11.98 -6.43 23.93
N PHE A 177 12.86 -6.73 22.97
CA PHE A 177 13.69 -7.96 23.04
C PHE A 177 14.80 -7.89 24.10
N GLU A 178 15.24 -6.69 24.50
CA GLU A 178 16.14 -6.48 25.64
C GLU A 178 15.45 -6.71 26.99
N SER A 179 14.17 -6.33 27.12
CA SER A 179 13.40 -6.47 28.37
C SER A 179 12.64 -7.80 28.50
N GLN A 180 12.37 -8.48 27.38
CA GLN A 180 11.70 -9.79 27.30
C GLN A 180 12.52 -10.75 26.42
N PRO A 181 13.70 -11.21 26.87
CA PRO A 181 14.58 -12.06 26.07
C PRO A 181 13.95 -13.41 25.70
N GLU A 182 12.96 -13.89 26.46
CA GLU A 182 12.22 -15.13 26.18
C GLU A 182 11.11 -14.96 25.14
N LEU A 183 10.80 -13.73 24.71
CA LEU A 183 9.69 -13.44 23.80
C LEU A 183 9.76 -14.24 22.49
N ARG A 184 10.96 -14.46 21.92
CA ARG A 184 11.12 -15.31 20.73
C ARG A 184 10.75 -16.77 20.98
N VAL A 185 11.02 -17.29 22.17
CA VAL A 185 10.66 -18.66 22.56
C VAL A 185 9.15 -18.78 22.69
N LYS A 186 8.49 -17.81 23.35
CA LYS A 186 7.02 -17.74 23.45
C LYS A 186 6.34 -17.66 22.07
N LEU A 187 6.84 -16.81 21.17
CA LEU A 187 6.36 -16.71 19.77
C LEU A 187 6.59 -17.99 18.95
N SER A 188 7.55 -18.84 19.35
CA SER A 188 7.86 -20.14 18.74
C SER A 188 7.02 -21.30 19.30
N GLY A 189 6.22 -21.07 20.35
CA GLY A 189 5.42 -22.10 21.02
C GLY A 189 4.19 -22.59 20.24
N ASP A 190 3.27 -23.25 20.93
CA ASP A 190 1.96 -23.61 20.40
C ASP A 190 1.14 -22.33 20.14
N MET A 191 0.62 -22.14 18.92
CA MET A 191 -0.18 -20.97 18.55
C MET A 191 -1.53 -20.87 19.28
N SER A 192 -1.99 -21.97 19.89
CA SER A 192 -3.16 -22.02 20.78
C SER A 192 -2.79 -21.88 22.27
N GLY A 193 -1.50 -21.86 22.60
CA GLY A 193 -0.97 -21.79 23.96
C GLY A 193 -1.05 -20.40 24.59
N ALA A 194 -1.25 -20.35 25.91
CA ALA A 194 -1.36 -19.09 26.65
C ALA A 194 -0.12 -18.20 26.52
N GLU A 195 1.09 -18.78 26.51
CA GLU A 195 2.36 -18.04 26.38
C GLU A 195 2.51 -17.38 25.00
N PHE A 196 2.04 -18.04 23.93
CA PHE A 196 2.02 -17.45 22.59
C PHE A 196 1.02 -16.29 22.50
N MET A 197 -0.17 -16.44 23.11
CA MET A 197 -1.17 -15.38 23.17
C MET A 197 -0.73 -14.19 24.03
N GLU A 198 -0.02 -14.43 25.13
CA GLU A 198 0.66 -13.39 25.92
C GLU A 198 1.68 -12.63 25.07
N ALA A 199 2.56 -13.36 24.37
CA ALA A 199 3.58 -12.80 23.49
C ALA A 199 2.98 -11.99 22.32
N CYS A 200 1.85 -12.44 21.76
CA CYS A 200 1.08 -11.67 20.77
C CYS A 200 0.58 -10.35 21.36
N GLY A 201 0.05 -10.36 22.58
CA GLY A 201 -0.36 -9.16 23.31
C GLY A 201 0.79 -8.22 23.66
N GLN A 202 2.00 -8.76 23.91
CA GLN A 202 3.22 -7.99 24.19
C GLN A 202 3.79 -7.32 22.95
N ILE A 203 3.75 -7.97 21.78
CA ILE A 203 4.35 -7.44 20.54
C ILE A 203 3.38 -6.60 19.68
N ALA A 204 2.07 -6.88 19.71
CA ALA A 204 1.08 -6.15 18.89
C ALA A 204 1.08 -4.61 19.06
N PRO A 205 1.30 -4.04 20.26
CA PRO A 205 1.39 -2.58 20.42
C PRO A 205 2.50 -1.92 19.60
N LEU A 206 3.54 -2.63 19.17
CA LEU A 206 4.63 -2.06 18.38
C LEU A 206 4.14 -1.48 17.05
N ILE A 207 3.38 -2.25 16.26
CA ILE A 207 2.90 -1.78 14.94
C ILE A 207 1.82 -0.70 15.08
N GLN A 208 1.02 -0.79 16.16
CA GLN A 208 -0.02 0.18 16.47
C GLN A 208 0.58 1.54 16.86
N ASN A 209 1.65 1.52 17.67
CA ASN A 209 2.41 2.71 18.03
C ASN A 209 3.27 3.24 16.88
N ALA A 210 3.68 2.40 15.92
CA ALA A 210 4.33 2.84 14.69
C ALA A 210 3.40 3.75 13.85
N ALA A 211 2.14 3.36 13.65
CA ALA A 211 1.15 4.19 12.97
C ALA A 211 0.93 5.54 13.69
N ARG A 212 0.81 5.49 15.02
CA ARG A 212 0.71 6.69 15.88
C ARG A 212 1.96 7.58 15.77
N ALA A 213 3.16 7.00 15.73
CA ALA A 213 4.42 7.72 15.56
C ALA A 213 4.56 8.38 14.17
N GLY A 214 4.16 7.68 13.11
CA GLY A 214 4.07 8.22 11.76
C GLY A 214 3.11 9.41 11.67
N PHE A 215 1.91 9.29 12.24
CA PHE A 215 0.95 10.41 12.29
C PHE A 215 1.47 11.61 13.10
N ASN A 216 2.13 11.36 14.24
CA ASN A 216 2.80 12.41 15.02
C ASN A 216 3.94 13.09 14.25
N ALA A 217 4.67 12.36 13.39
CA ALA A 217 5.68 12.93 12.51
C ALA A 217 5.06 13.83 11.42
N VAL A 218 3.90 13.46 10.87
CA VAL A 218 3.11 14.32 9.95
C VAL A 218 2.68 15.61 10.65
N ILE A 219 2.13 15.53 11.87
CA ILE A 219 1.77 16.72 12.67
C ILE A 219 3.00 17.61 12.92
N LYS A 220 4.14 17.02 13.31
CA LYS A 220 5.39 17.75 13.57
C LYS A 220 5.93 18.44 12.31
N LYS A 221 5.89 17.77 11.15
CA LYS A 221 6.32 18.34 9.87
C LYS A 221 5.37 19.46 9.43
N LEU A 222 4.05 19.27 9.54
CA LEU A 222 3.06 20.32 9.29
C LEU A 222 3.37 21.57 10.13
N GLY A 223 3.58 21.42 11.44
CA GLY A 223 3.92 22.53 12.32
C GLY A 223 5.21 23.28 11.92
N SER A 224 6.15 22.60 11.27
CA SER A 224 7.39 23.23 10.75
C SER A 224 7.23 23.97 9.41
N ILE A 225 6.22 23.64 8.60
CA ILE A 225 5.96 24.27 7.29
C ILE A 225 4.74 25.22 7.29
N TYR A 226 3.93 25.23 8.35
CA TYR A 226 2.66 25.97 8.43
C TYR A 226 2.79 27.49 8.18
N SER A 227 3.94 28.06 8.55
CA SER A 227 4.26 29.49 8.39
C SER A 227 5.36 29.75 7.34
N ASP A 228 5.73 28.73 6.56
CA ASP A 228 6.73 28.87 5.49
C ASP A 228 6.07 29.49 4.24
N SER A 229 6.63 30.61 3.78
CA SER A 229 6.05 31.41 2.71
C SER A 229 6.05 30.70 1.34
N ALA A 230 6.92 29.72 1.11
CA ALA A 230 6.90 28.96 -0.14
C ALA A 230 5.68 28.02 -0.20
N TYR A 231 5.34 27.37 0.91
CA TYR A 231 4.19 26.48 1.01
C TYR A 231 2.87 27.25 0.96
N THR A 232 2.78 28.39 1.67
CA THR A 232 1.61 29.27 1.60
C THR A 232 1.45 29.90 0.21
N ALA A 233 2.54 30.15 -0.53
CA ALA A 233 2.47 30.61 -1.92
C ALA A 233 2.01 29.51 -2.90
N SER A 234 2.54 28.29 -2.79
CA SER A 234 2.13 27.14 -3.63
C SER A 234 0.65 26.78 -3.44
N LEU A 235 0.19 26.69 -2.18
CA LEU A 235 -1.20 26.34 -1.86
C LEU A 235 -2.20 27.51 -1.96
N GLY A 236 -1.73 28.76 -2.04
CA GLY A 236 -2.56 29.97 -1.91
C GLY A 236 -3.19 30.18 -0.53
N ARG A 237 -2.83 29.35 0.46
CA ARG A 237 -3.27 29.36 1.87
C ARG A 237 -2.27 28.58 2.72
N ASN A 238 -2.37 28.67 4.05
CA ASN A 238 -1.52 27.85 4.91
C ASN A 238 -1.79 26.33 4.71
N PRO A 239 -0.77 25.48 4.85
CA PRO A 239 -0.90 24.02 4.88
C PRO A 239 -1.83 23.50 5.99
N THR A 240 -2.42 22.33 5.76
CA THR A 240 -3.26 21.57 6.69
C THR A 240 -2.91 20.09 6.70
N LEU A 241 -3.37 19.32 7.69
CA LEU A 241 -3.18 17.85 7.71
C LEU A 241 -3.78 17.16 6.47
N ALA A 242 -4.88 17.70 5.93
CA ALA A 242 -5.53 17.17 4.73
C ALA A 242 -4.71 17.36 3.45
N ASP A 243 -3.68 18.22 3.46
CA ASP A 243 -2.73 18.37 2.35
C ASP A 243 -1.61 17.32 2.38
N MET A 244 -1.42 16.65 3.52
CA MET A 244 -0.40 15.63 3.78
C MET A 244 -1.01 14.23 3.94
N GLY A 245 -2.22 14.02 3.38
CA GLY A 245 -2.93 12.75 3.41
C GLY A 245 -2.12 11.64 2.71
N SER A 246 -1.96 10.52 3.39
CA SER A 246 -1.26 9.33 2.90
C SER A 246 -1.82 8.06 3.53
N THR A 247 -1.66 6.92 2.85
CA THR A 247 -1.95 5.60 3.42
C THR A 247 -0.83 5.17 4.37
N PHE A 248 -1.01 4.04 5.06
CA PHE A 248 0.00 3.52 5.97
C PHE A 248 -0.04 2.00 6.03
N LEU A 249 0.92 1.35 5.38
CA LEU A 249 1.10 -0.10 5.36
C LEU A 249 2.41 -0.41 6.08
N ALA A 250 2.37 -1.18 7.16
CA ALA A 250 3.54 -1.52 7.96
C ALA A 250 3.61 -3.00 8.31
N ALA A 251 4.81 -3.55 8.34
CA ALA A 251 5.10 -4.92 8.77
C ALA A 251 6.37 -4.99 9.62
N LEU A 252 6.31 -5.82 10.66
CA LEU A 252 7.42 -6.27 11.49
C LEU A 252 7.52 -7.79 11.36
N VAL A 253 8.66 -8.28 10.86
CA VAL A 253 8.97 -9.70 10.72
C VAL A 253 9.98 -10.11 11.80
N VAL A 254 9.59 -11.10 12.60
CA VAL A 254 10.45 -11.78 13.57
C VAL A 254 10.77 -13.19 13.01
N PRO A 255 12.00 -13.44 12.54
CA PRO A 255 12.42 -14.80 12.17
C PRO A 255 12.47 -15.70 13.41
N LEU A 256 12.02 -16.95 13.26
CA LEU A 256 11.97 -17.96 14.33
C LEU A 256 12.62 -19.28 13.90
N GLU A 257 13.06 -20.05 14.88
CA GLU A 257 13.59 -21.41 14.72
C GLU A 257 12.70 -22.37 15.51
N ILE A 258 12.04 -23.29 14.79
CA ILE A 258 11.02 -24.18 15.36
C ILE A 258 11.32 -25.61 14.89
N ASN A 259 11.60 -26.50 15.84
CA ASN A 259 11.93 -27.92 15.59
C ASN A 259 13.08 -28.15 14.58
N GLY A 260 14.05 -27.23 14.51
CA GLY A 260 15.17 -27.28 13.55
C GLY A 260 14.81 -26.83 12.12
N GLY A 261 13.59 -26.34 11.90
CA GLY A 261 13.20 -25.59 10.70
C GLY A 261 13.00 -24.10 10.98
N HIS A 262 12.73 -23.34 9.93
CA HIS A 262 12.45 -21.91 10.04
C HIS A 262 10.95 -21.61 9.85
N GLU A 263 10.43 -20.71 10.69
CA GLU A 263 9.16 -20.03 10.49
C GLU A 263 9.37 -18.53 10.68
N ASN A 264 8.42 -17.73 10.20
CA ASN A 264 8.42 -16.28 10.38
C ASN A 264 7.14 -15.88 11.13
N PHE A 265 7.27 -15.12 12.21
CA PHE A 265 6.15 -14.41 12.83
C PHE A 265 6.08 -13.01 12.23
N VAL A 266 4.90 -12.61 11.77
CA VAL A 266 4.68 -11.34 11.09
C VAL A 266 3.53 -10.60 11.78
N LEU A 267 3.82 -9.38 12.20
CA LEU A 267 2.86 -8.42 12.74
C LEU A 267 2.71 -7.29 11.72
N SER A 268 1.49 -6.99 11.30
CA SER A 268 1.22 -5.99 10.27
C SER A 268 0.04 -5.08 10.61
N ALA A 269 0.00 -3.90 10.01
CA ALA A 269 -1.15 -3.01 10.02
C ALA A 269 -1.27 -2.25 8.69
N GLN A 270 -2.49 -2.07 8.21
CA GLN A 270 -2.82 -1.33 6.99
C GLN A 270 -3.90 -0.28 7.29
N ILE A 271 -3.72 0.94 6.81
CA ILE A 271 -4.71 2.02 6.75
C ILE A 271 -4.72 2.51 5.30
N GLY A 272 -5.87 2.45 4.63
CA GLY A 272 -6.03 2.79 3.22
C GLY A 272 -5.97 1.58 2.27
N ASP A 273 -5.81 1.86 0.99
CA ASP A 273 -5.65 0.91 -0.11
C ASP A 273 -4.21 0.33 -0.19
N GLY A 274 -3.75 -0.12 -1.35
CA GLY A 274 -2.53 -0.93 -1.49
C GLY A 274 -2.68 -2.36 -0.93
N CYS A 275 -1.57 -3.08 -0.80
CA CYS A 275 -1.57 -4.47 -0.34
C CYS A 275 -0.39 -4.84 0.59
N ILE A 276 -0.69 -5.51 1.71
CA ILE A 276 0.27 -6.33 2.47
C ILE A 276 -0.10 -7.81 2.30
N CYS A 277 0.83 -8.63 1.84
CA CYS A 277 0.62 -10.08 1.72
C CYS A 277 1.88 -10.91 2.00
N ALA A 278 1.65 -12.21 2.21
CA ALA A 278 2.66 -13.24 2.39
C ALA A 278 2.51 -14.33 1.33
N ILE A 279 3.66 -14.84 0.86
CA ILE A 279 3.79 -15.96 -0.06
C ILE A 279 4.74 -17.00 0.55
N ASP A 280 4.37 -18.28 0.49
CA ASP A 280 5.27 -19.43 0.67
C ASP A 280 5.60 -20.00 -0.72
N ARG A 281 6.83 -19.77 -1.19
CA ARG A 281 7.32 -20.23 -2.51
C ARG A 281 7.41 -21.75 -2.61
N ASN A 282 7.31 -22.49 -1.51
CA ASN A 282 7.44 -23.95 -1.47
C ASN A 282 6.07 -24.65 -1.46
N ALA A 283 5.01 -23.95 -1.06
CA ALA A 283 3.64 -24.46 -1.06
C ALA A 283 3.00 -24.47 -2.46
N GLY A 284 2.08 -25.42 -2.68
CA GLY A 284 1.21 -25.44 -3.86
C GLY A 284 0.16 -24.33 -3.81
N HIS A 285 -0.48 -24.05 -4.96
CA HIS A 285 -1.32 -22.87 -5.18
C HIS A 285 -2.41 -22.64 -4.14
N GLU A 286 -3.03 -23.69 -3.60
CA GLU A 286 -4.09 -23.59 -2.57
C GLU A 286 -3.63 -22.93 -1.26
N ASN A 287 -2.36 -23.13 -0.89
CA ASN A 287 -1.84 -22.85 0.45
C ASN A 287 -0.71 -21.80 0.46
N CYS A 288 -0.24 -21.35 -0.71
CA CYS A 288 0.91 -20.46 -0.81
C CYS A 288 0.65 -19.01 -0.42
N PHE A 289 -0.60 -18.52 -0.44
CA PHE A 289 -0.93 -17.11 -0.31
C PHE A 289 -1.69 -16.77 0.97
N ARG A 290 -1.40 -15.59 1.56
CA ARG A 290 -2.14 -15.02 2.68
C ARG A 290 -2.13 -13.48 2.63
N LEU A 291 -3.29 -12.84 2.72
CA LEU A 291 -3.37 -11.40 2.99
C LEU A 291 -2.98 -11.10 4.44
N LEU A 292 -2.23 -10.01 4.64
CA LEU A 292 -1.77 -9.52 5.94
C LEU A 292 -2.32 -8.12 6.28
N GLY A 293 -3.25 -7.63 5.46
CA GLY A 293 -4.05 -6.44 5.69
C GLY A 293 -5.39 -6.57 4.96
N GLU A 294 -6.32 -5.70 5.31
CA GLU A 294 -7.56 -5.46 4.56
C GLU A 294 -7.49 -4.03 4.07
N ALA A 295 -7.69 -3.82 2.76
CA ALA A 295 -7.72 -2.49 2.17
C ALA A 295 -8.99 -1.75 2.60
N ASP A 296 -8.83 -0.50 3.05
CA ASP A 296 -9.95 0.35 3.47
C ASP A 296 -10.71 0.92 2.28
N SER A 297 -11.53 0.10 1.62
CA SER A 297 -12.58 0.60 0.71
C SER A 297 -13.68 1.29 1.53
N GLY A 298 -13.82 2.60 1.41
CA GLY A 298 -14.86 3.37 2.09
C GLY A 298 -16.30 2.96 1.76
N ALA A 299 -17.27 3.58 2.43
CA ALA A 299 -18.70 3.26 2.27
C ALA A 299 -19.24 3.58 0.86
N TYR A 300 -18.45 4.28 0.04
CA TYR A 300 -18.68 4.52 -1.37
C TYR A 300 -17.45 4.09 -2.17
N SER A 301 -17.67 3.55 -3.37
CA SER A 301 -16.61 3.12 -4.28
C SER A 301 -15.69 4.29 -4.66
N GLY A 302 -14.48 4.34 -4.11
CA GLY A 302 -13.47 5.36 -4.40
C GLY A 302 -13.13 6.33 -3.25
N GLU A 303 -13.46 5.99 -1.99
CA GLU A 303 -13.03 6.75 -0.81
C GLU A 303 -11.97 5.97 -0.01
N THR A 304 -10.71 6.43 -0.04
CA THR A 304 -9.57 5.89 0.73
C THR A 304 -9.52 6.47 2.15
N ASP A 305 -9.40 5.60 3.16
CA ASP A 305 -9.25 6.01 4.56
C ASP A 305 -7.76 6.30 4.89
N PHE A 306 -7.36 7.57 5.05
CA PHE A 306 -5.95 7.96 5.24
C PHE A 306 -5.46 7.93 6.70
N LEU A 307 -4.13 7.95 6.89
CA LEU A 307 -3.47 8.05 8.19
C LEU A 307 -3.92 9.30 8.94
N SER A 308 -4.65 9.11 10.04
CA SER A 308 -5.40 10.15 10.74
C SER A 308 -5.64 9.79 12.20
N GLU A 309 -5.96 10.78 13.04
CA GLU A 309 -6.27 10.59 14.47
C GLU A 309 -7.36 9.52 14.71
N LYS A 310 -8.43 9.54 13.90
CA LYS A 310 -9.46 8.50 13.81
C LYS A 310 -8.85 7.10 13.66
N ASN A 311 -7.95 6.94 12.68
CA ASN A 311 -7.45 5.64 12.26
C ASN A 311 -6.28 5.11 13.12
N VAL A 312 -5.54 5.99 13.81
CA VAL A 312 -4.50 5.60 14.80
C VAL A 312 -5.03 5.49 16.24
N SER A 313 -6.32 5.79 16.45
CA SER A 313 -7.01 5.52 17.72
C SER A 313 -6.98 4.03 18.06
N GLU A 314 -6.92 3.70 19.35
CA GLU A 314 -6.57 2.34 19.83
C GLU A 314 -7.42 1.23 19.23
N GLY A 315 -8.75 1.36 19.32
CA GLY A 315 -9.66 0.37 18.76
C GLY A 315 -9.65 0.33 17.22
N ALA A 316 -9.30 1.42 16.53
CA ALA A 316 -9.22 1.44 15.07
C ALA A 316 -7.96 0.73 14.56
N ILE A 317 -6.79 1.08 15.09
CA ILE A 317 -5.52 0.46 14.68
C ILE A 317 -5.41 -1.00 15.15
N ALA A 318 -6.00 -1.35 16.29
CA ALA A 318 -6.10 -2.74 16.73
C ALA A 318 -6.94 -3.59 15.77
N ARG A 319 -8.09 -3.10 15.27
CA ARG A 319 -8.90 -3.80 14.25
C ARG A 319 -8.20 -3.92 12.90
N ARG A 320 -7.26 -3.04 12.58
CA ARG A 320 -6.41 -3.08 11.37
C ARG A 320 -5.09 -3.84 11.58
N THR A 321 -4.80 -4.29 12.80
CA THR A 321 -3.63 -5.14 13.10
C THR A 321 -3.89 -6.58 12.68
N ARG A 322 -2.96 -7.23 12.00
CA ARG A 322 -2.99 -8.67 11.70
C ARG A 322 -1.73 -9.34 12.28
N ILE A 323 -1.89 -10.60 12.68
CA ILE A 323 -0.81 -11.45 13.19
C ILE A 323 -0.82 -12.74 12.37
N SER A 324 0.37 -13.18 11.95
CA SER A 324 0.56 -14.41 11.18
C SER A 324 1.81 -15.12 11.65
N ARG A 325 1.77 -16.46 11.73
CA ARG A 325 2.97 -17.30 11.76
C ARG A 325 2.88 -18.37 10.66
N GLY A 326 4.03 -18.83 10.20
CA GLY A 326 4.15 -19.94 9.26
C GLY A 326 5.43 -19.89 8.45
N LYS A 327 5.46 -20.65 7.36
CA LYS A 327 6.62 -20.88 6.50
C LYS A 327 6.77 -19.89 5.34
N SER A 328 5.84 -18.94 5.20
CA SER A 328 5.88 -17.89 4.18
C SER A 328 7.24 -17.19 4.18
N ASP A 329 7.92 -17.27 3.04
CA ASP A 329 9.31 -16.87 2.83
C ASP A 329 9.45 -15.65 1.91
N ILE A 330 8.33 -15.08 1.47
CA ILE A 330 8.21 -13.76 0.84
C ILE A 330 7.11 -12.98 1.57
N ILE A 331 7.39 -11.75 2.00
CA ILE A 331 6.39 -10.77 2.43
C ILE A 331 6.46 -9.57 1.48
N MET A 332 5.33 -9.03 1.03
CA MET A 332 5.27 -7.90 0.11
C MET A 332 4.37 -6.79 0.66
N LEU A 333 4.84 -5.54 0.60
CA LEU A 333 4.10 -4.31 0.91
C LEU A 333 4.14 -3.40 -0.33
N MET A 334 3.00 -2.88 -0.78
CA MET A 334 2.93 -2.09 -2.01
C MET A 334 1.79 -1.06 -2.05
N SER A 335 1.98 0.05 -2.79
CA SER A 335 0.97 1.05 -3.12
C SER A 335 -0.05 0.54 -4.16
N ASP A 336 -1.14 1.28 -4.40
CA ASP A 336 -2.21 0.85 -5.32
C ASP A 336 -1.72 0.70 -6.77
N GLY A 337 -0.84 1.60 -7.23
CA GLY A 337 -0.19 1.55 -8.55
C GLY A 337 0.71 0.32 -8.77
N VAL A 338 0.92 -0.52 -7.75
CA VAL A 338 1.36 -1.92 -7.93
C VAL A 338 0.22 -2.90 -7.63
N ALA A 339 -0.56 -2.73 -6.57
CA ALA A 339 -1.59 -3.69 -6.17
C ALA A 339 -2.68 -3.91 -7.24
N ASP A 340 -3.13 -2.85 -7.93
CA ASP A 340 -4.23 -2.88 -8.89
C ASP A 340 -3.86 -3.59 -10.21
N ASP A 341 -2.57 -3.56 -10.60
CA ASP A 341 -2.04 -4.40 -11.68
C ASP A 341 -2.21 -5.91 -11.41
N TYR A 342 -2.45 -6.26 -10.14
CA TYR A 342 -2.64 -7.62 -9.63
C TYR A 342 -3.94 -7.73 -8.80
N PHE A 343 -5.00 -7.04 -9.22
CA PHE A 343 -6.35 -7.24 -8.68
C PHE A 343 -7.12 -8.35 -9.46
N PRO A 344 -7.89 -9.23 -8.77
CA PRO A 344 -7.95 -9.43 -7.34
C PRO A 344 -6.69 -10.16 -6.82
N ALA A 345 -6.27 -9.83 -5.61
CA ALA A 345 -4.99 -10.28 -5.03
C ALA A 345 -4.82 -11.82 -4.99
N GLN A 346 -5.92 -12.58 -4.89
CA GLN A 346 -5.92 -14.02 -5.20
C GLN A 346 -6.62 -14.24 -6.55
N PRO A 347 -5.96 -14.88 -7.54
CA PRO A 347 -4.63 -15.50 -7.49
C PRO A 347 -3.45 -14.55 -7.80
N GLN A 348 -3.71 -13.29 -8.20
CA GLN A 348 -2.72 -12.47 -8.91
C GLN A 348 -1.43 -12.13 -8.13
N MET A 349 -1.41 -12.15 -6.80
CA MET A 349 -0.16 -11.97 -6.04
C MET A 349 0.85 -13.11 -6.26
N LYS A 350 0.38 -14.30 -6.68
CA LYS A 350 1.24 -15.37 -7.19
C LYS A 350 1.89 -14.95 -8.51
N ARG A 351 1.12 -14.33 -9.42
CA ARG A 351 1.64 -13.75 -10.68
C ARG A 351 2.69 -12.68 -10.41
N LEU A 352 2.47 -11.77 -9.44
CA LEU A 352 3.48 -10.78 -9.02
C LEU A 352 4.77 -11.47 -8.57
N CYS A 353 4.66 -12.50 -7.72
CA CYS A 353 5.82 -13.26 -7.26
C CYS A 353 6.58 -13.92 -8.44
N LEU A 354 5.88 -14.52 -9.41
CA LEU A 354 6.48 -15.07 -10.64
C LEU A 354 7.12 -13.99 -11.51
N ASP A 355 6.49 -12.82 -11.66
CA ASP A 355 7.04 -11.68 -12.40
C ASP A 355 8.35 -11.18 -11.75
N LEU A 356 8.43 -11.16 -10.41
CA LEU A 356 9.65 -10.80 -9.68
C LEU A 356 10.77 -11.85 -9.83
N MET A 357 10.43 -13.15 -9.90
CA MET A 357 11.40 -14.24 -10.16
C MET A 357 11.93 -14.17 -11.60
N LEU A 358 11.05 -14.10 -12.60
CA LEU A 358 11.40 -14.10 -14.02
C LEU A 358 12.27 -12.91 -14.41
N ASN A 359 12.08 -11.76 -13.76
CA ASN A 359 12.90 -10.56 -13.94
C ASN A 359 14.14 -10.51 -13.03
N GLY A 360 14.35 -11.51 -12.16
CA GLY A 360 15.53 -11.67 -11.31
C GLY A 360 15.63 -10.68 -10.14
N ILE A 361 14.49 -10.13 -9.68
CA ILE A 361 14.45 -9.32 -8.46
C ILE A 361 14.67 -10.24 -7.25
N ILE A 362 13.91 -11.34 -7.19
CA ILE A 362 14.09 -12.45 -6.23
C ILE A 362 14.65 -13.69 -6.94
N PRO A 363 15.23 -14.67 -6.22
CA PRO A 363 15.82 -15.85 -6.83
C PRO A 363 14.83 -16.67 -7.67
N MET A 364 15.28 -17.10 -8.86
CA MET A 364 14.54 -17.99 -9.76
C MET A 364 14.96 -19.45 -9.48
N PRO A 365 14.02 -20.37 -9.20
CA PRO A 365 14.29 -21.81 -9.17
C PRO A 365 14.91 -22.36 -10.46
N GLY A 366 15.53 -23.54 -10.41
CA GLY A 366 16.09 -24.25 -11.58
C GLY A 366 17.41 -23.68 -12.14
N GLY A 367 17.66 -22.38 -11.99
CA GLY A 367 18.89 -21.73 -12.43
C GLY A 367 18.98 -21.50 -13.96
N LYS A 368 20.11 -20.95 -14.40
CA LYS A 368 20.29 -20.54 -15.81
C LYS A 368 20.18 -21.74 -16.76
N SER A 369 19.35 -21.59 -17.78
CA SER A 369 19.00 -22.63 -18.76
C SER A 369 19.07 -22.07 -20.19
N GLU A 370 18.89 -22.92 -21.20
CA GLU A 370 18.72 -22.43 -22.58
C GLU A 370 17.37 -21.67 -22.69
N PRO A 371 17.32 -20.51 -23.37
CA PRO A 371 16.12 -19.67 -23.39
C PRO A 371 14.99 -20.30 -24.21
N LEU A 372 13.76 -20.27 -23.67
CA LEU A 372 12.54 -20.69 -24.36
C LEU A 372 11.63 -19.49 -24.71
N PRO A 373 10.92 -19.53 -25.85
CA PRO A 373 9.97 -18.48 -26.25
C PRO A 373 8.72 -18.50 -25.35
N PRO A 374 8.09 -17.34 -25.08
CA PRO A 374 8.32 -16.03 -25.71
C PRO A 374 9.52 -15.24 -25.16
N GLU A 375 10.15 -14.46 -26.04
CA GLU A 375 11.18 -13.47 -25.68
C GLU A 375 10.61 -12.33 -24.78
N PRO A 376 11.40 -11.82 -23.81
CA PRO A 376 11.11 -10.62 -23.05
C PRO A 376 10.62 -9.43 -23.88
N VAL A 377 9.49 -8.85 -23.46
CA VAL A 377 8.81 -7.78 -24.20
C VAL A 377 9.50 -6.44 -23.96
N ARG A 378 9.71 -5.72 -25.06
CA ARG A 378 10.38 -4.41 -25.08
C ARG A 378 9.39 -3.26 -25.24
N PHE A 379 9.49 -2.30 -24.33
CA PHE A 379 8.79 -1.00 -24.41
C PHE A 379 9.79 0.15 -24.24
N PRO A 380 9.49 1.37 -24.75
CA PRO A 380 10.28 2.55 -24.44
C PRO A 380 10.02 3.01 -23.00
N SER A 381 11.08 3.36 -22.27
CA SER A 381 10.99 3.93 -20.93
C SER A 381 10.39 5.33 -20.95
N VAL A 382 9.65 5.69 -19.90
CA VAL A 382 9.25 7.09 -19.68
C VAL A 382 10.40 7.82 -18.99
N SER A 383 11.44 8.12 -19.77
CA SER A 383 12.69 8.80 -19.37
C SER A 383 13.10 9.84 -20.42
N PRO A 384 14.07 10.74 -20.14
CA PRO A 384 14.57 11.72 -21.13
C PRO A 384 15.12 11.11 -22.43
N ASP A 385 15.55 9.85 -22.39
CA ASP A 385 16.25 9.13 -23.45
C ASP A 385 15.51 7.89 -23.99
N GLN A 386 14.29 7.64 -23.50
CA GLN A 386 13.34 6.61 -23.99
C GLN A 386 13.95 5.24 -24.34
N ARG A 387 14.80 4.72 -23.44
CA ARG A 387 15.50 3.44 -23.60
C ARG A 387 14.52 2.28 -23.81
N SER A 388 14.87 1.36 -24.70
CA SER A 388 14.12 0.12 -24.86
C SER A 388 14.47 -0.86 -23.73
N VAL A 389 13.60 -0.95 -22.72
CA VAL A 389 13.74 -1.88 -21.59
C VAL A 389 12.97 -3.17 -21.91
N ALA A 390 13.61 -4.32 -21.67
CA ALA A 390 13.02 -5.64 -21.83
C ALA A 390 12.64 -6.23 -20.47
N LEU A 391 11.40 -6.64 -20.31
CA LEU A 391 10.88 -7.32 -19.12
C LEU A 391 10.14 -8.59 -19.54
N GLN A 392 10.20 -9.63 -18.70
CA GLN A 392 9.36 -10.82 -18.84
C GLN A 392 8.04 -10.61 -18.09
N TYR A 393 6.95 -11.19 -18.60
CA TYR A 393 5.64 -11.16 -17.93
C TYR A 393 5.09 -12.59 -17.81
N ALA A 394 4.79 -13.05 -16.60
CA ALA A 394 4.27 -14.38 -16.30
C ALA A 394 2.94 -14.66 -17.04
N LYS A 395 2.11 -13.63 -17.27
CA LYS A 395 0.88 -13.73 -18.10
C LYS A 395 1.12 -14.15 -19.56
N GLN A 396 2.36 -14.12 -20.04
CA GLN A 396 2.74 -14.63 -21.37
C GLN A 396 3.15 -16.10 -21.37
N LEU A 397 3.24 -16.72 -20.19
CA LEU A 397 3.61 -18.13 -20.01
C LEU A 397 2.40 -19.00 -19.67
N LEU A 398 1.21 -18.41 -19.59
CA LEU A 398 -0.06 -19.13 -19.48
C LEU A 398 -0.34 -19.84 -20.81
N ASP A 399 -0.42 -21.17 -20.76
CA ASP A 399 -0.86 -21.99 -21.89
C ASP A 399 -2.38 -21.85 -22.13
N ASP A 400 -2.89 -22.28 -23.30
CA ASP A 400 -4.31 -22.16 -23.68
C ASP A 400 -5.25 -22.89 -22.68
N GLY A 401 -5.83 -22.13 -21.76
CA GLY A 401 -6.71 -22.63 -20.70
C GLY A 401 -6.03 -22.89 -19.35
N GLU A 402 -4.74 -22.57 -19.21
CA GLU A 402 -4.05 -22.49 -17.92
C GLU A 402 -4.39 -21.18 -17.19
N ASP A 403 -4.40 -21.22 -15.86
CA ASP A 403 -4.53 -20.04 -15.00
C ASP A 403 -3.27 -19.78 -14.16
N VAL A 404 -3.29 -18.73 -13.35
CA VAL A 404 -2.16 -18.34 -12.49
C VAL A 404 -1.81 -19.42 -11.46
N ASP A 405 -2.74 -20.32 -11.12
CA ASP A 405 -2.54 -21.36 -10.11
C ASP A 405 -1.87 -22.61 -10.72
N GLY A 406 -2.24 -22.98 -11.94
CA GLY A 406 -1.49 -23.96 -12.75
C GLY A 406 -0.05 -23.51 -13.01
N LEU A 407 0.12 -22.26 -13.44
CA LEU A 407 1.44 -21.67 -13.69
C LEU A 407 2.28 -21.56 -12.39
N TRP A 408 1.63 -21.31 -11.25
CA TRP A 408 2.29 -21.33 -9.94
C TRP A 408 2.80 -22.72 -9.58
N ASP A 409 2.01 -23.78 -9.77
CA ASP A 409 2.46 -25.12 -9.37
C ASP A 409 3.67 -25.60 -10.20
N ARG A 410 3.76 -25.24 -11.47
CA ARG A 410 4.94 -25.50 -12.32
C ARG A 410 6.06 -24.44 -12.25
N ARG A 411 6.01 -23.49 -11.30
CA ARG A 411 7.02 -22.40 -11.15
C ARG A 411 8.48 -22.87 -11.12
N GLY A 412 8.75 -24.09 -10.66
CA GLY A 412 10.09 -24.70 -10.65
C GLY A 412 10.69 -24.91 -12.03
N GLU A 413 9.86 -24.97 -13.07
CA GLU A 413 10.24 -25.23 -14.47
C GLU A 413 10.46 -23.94 -15.27
N LEU A 414 10.03 -22.77 -14.76
CA LEU A 414 9.95 -21.52 -15.54
C LEU A 414 11.30 -20.83 -15.82
N ALA A 415 12.42 -21.42 -15.40
CA ALA A 415 13.76 -20.84 -15.52
C ALA A 415 14.20 -20.48 -16.96
N PRO A 416 13.84 -21.26 -18.01
CA PRO A 416 14.15 -20.94 -19.41
C PRO A 416 13.55 -19.63 -19.91
N TRP A 417 12.49 -19.11 -19.27
CA TRP A 417 11.83 -17.87 -19.65
C TRP A 417 12.34 -16.65 -18.86
N SER A 418 13.23 -16.86 -17.88
CA SER A 418 13.80 -15.77 -17.09
C SER A 418 14.71 -14.85 -17.92
N LEU A 419 14.82 -13.58 -17.52
CA LEU A 419 15.71 -12.61 -18.16
C LEU A 419 17.16 -13.09 -18.20
N ASP A 420 17.65 -13.81 -17.17
CA ASP A 420 19.01 -14.32 -17.16
C ASP A 420 19.24 -15.40 -18.22
N SER A 421 18.33 -16.37 -18.39
CA SER A 421 18.40 -17.36 -19.47
C SER A 421 18.40 -16.70 -20.86
N TRP A 422 17.65 -15.60 -21.03
CA TRP A 422 17.68 -14.74 -22.22
C TRP A 422 18.90 -13.78 -22.32
N GLY A 423 19.80 -13.78 -21.33
CA GLY A 423 21.00 -12.91 -21.30
C GLY A 423 20.71 -11.42 -21.10
N VAL A 424 19.51 -11.08 -20.61
CA VAL A 424 19.03 -9.72 -20.37
C VAL A 424 19.25 -9.33 -18.91
N PHE A 425 19.80 -8.13 -18.68
CA PHE A 425 20.10 -7.63 -17.33
C PHE A 425 19.55 -6.22 -17.13
N ILE A 426 18.53 -6.08 -16.28
CA ILE A 426 17.86 -4.80 -15.96
C ILE A 426 18.42 -4.09 -14.70
N GLY A 427 19.48 -4.62 -14.11
CA GLY A 427 20.10 -4.07 -12.89
C GLY A 427 21.18 -5.00 -12.35
N LYS A 428 22.07 -4.47 -11.49
CA LYS A 428 23.20 -5.23 -10.92
C LYS A 428 22.85 -5.85 -9.57
N ARG A 429 22.08 -5.16 -8.74
CA ARG A 429 21.60 -5.59 -7.43
C ARG A 429 20.07 -5.78 -7.44
N PRO A 430 19.48 -6.51 -6.48
CA PRO A 430 18.04 -6.78 -6.44
C PRO A 430 17.19 -5.51 -6.49
N GLN A 431 17.55 -4.47 -5.72
CA GLN A 431 16.82 -3.20 -5.69
C GLN A 431 17.03 -2.35 -6.96
N ASP A 432 18.17 -2.49 -7.65
CA ASP A 432 18.37 -1.87 -8.97
C ASP A 432 17.43 -2.52 -10.01
N ARG A 433 17.27 -3.85 -9.94
CA ARG A 433 16.36 -4.60 -10.83
C ARG A 433 14.91 -4.27 -10.52
N LEU A 434 14.53 -4.18 -9.24
CA LEU A 434 13.18 -3.81 -8.83
C LEU A 434 12.82 -2.39 -9.25
N LEU A 435 13.72 -1.42 -9.07
CA LEU A 435 13.55 -0.04 -9.53
C LEU A 435 13.32 -0.01 -11.06
N THR A 436 14.18 -0.66 -11.85
CA THR A 436 14.04 -0.67 -13.31
C THR A 436 12.78 -1.40 -13.77
N TRP A 437 12.39 -2.48 -13.09
CA TRP A 437 11.14 -3.21 -13.35
C TRP A 437 9.91 -2.36 -13.03
N LEU A 438 9.84 -1.74 -11.85
CA LEU A 438 8.73 -0.86 -11.45
C LEU A 438 8.55 0.29 -12.44
N ASP A 439 9.65 0.91 -12.88
CA ASP A 439 9.71 2.05 -13.81
C ASP A 439 9.23 1.73 -15.23
N ASN A 440 9.33 0.45 -15.66
CA ASN A 440 9.13 0.02 -17.04
C ASN A 440 8.08 -1.09 -17.24
N TYR A 441 7.50 -1.60 -16.16
CA TYR A 441 6.37 -2.53 -16.21
C TYR A 441 5.20 -1.89 -16.94
N ASN A 442 4.58 -2.62 -17.86
CA ASN A 442 3.44 -2.15 -18.63
C ASN A 442 2.26 -3.11 -18.53
N GLU A 443 1.15 -2.55 -18.08
CA GLU A 443 -0.16 -3.17 -17.95
C GLU A 443 -1.21 -2.11 -18.27
N ARG A 444 -2.41 -2.54 -18.66
CA ARG A 444 -3.47 -1.64 -19.09
C ARG A 444 -4.12 -0.96 -17.88
N GLY A 445 -3.77 0.31 -17.65
CA GLY A 445 -4.19 1.10 -16.49
C GLY A 445 -3.02 1.51 -15.58
N SER A 446 -1.88 0.81 -15.68
CA SER A 446 -0.66 1.06 -14.90
C SER A 446 0.00 2.40 -15.27
N PHE A 447 -0.36 3.49 -14.58
CA PHE A 447 0.21 4.82 -14.81
C PHE A 447 0.51 5.67 -13.57
N ASP A 448 -0.03 5.36 -12.39
CA ASP A 448 0.25 6.08 -11.15
C ASP A 448 1.62 5.71 -10.55
N ASP A 449 1.95 6.26 -9.38
CA ASP A 449 3.22 6.00 -8.69
C ASP A 449 3.31 4.54 -8.23
N ARG A 450 4.53 3.99 -8.13
CA ARG A 450 4.70 2.54 -7.91
C ARG A 450 5.78 2.27 -6.87
N THR A 451 5.37 1.69 -5.75
CA THR A 451 6.23 1.28 -4.64
C THR A 451 6.01 -0.18 -4.31
N LEU A 452 7.11 -0.92 -4.14
CA LEU A 452 7.09 -2.29 -3.67
C LEU A 452 8.29 -2.50 -2.74
N VAL A 453 8.02 -3.04 -1.56
CA VAL A 453 9.01 -3.62 -0.64
C VAL A 453 8.78 -5.12 -0.58
N VAL A 454 9.79 -5.89 -0.97
CA VAL A 454 9.83 -7.34 -0.84
C VAL A 454 10.78 -7.69 0.32
N LEU A 455 10.27 -8.42 1.31
CA LEU A 455 11.09 -9.07 2.33
C LEU A 455 11.26 -10.53 1.92
N ASP A 456 12.46 -10.90 1.45
CA ASP A 456 12.82 -12.29 1.17
C ASP A 456 13.35 -12.92 2.46
N LEU A 457 12.65 -13.94 2.93
CA LEU A 457 12.89 -14.62 4.20
C LEU A 457 13.28 -16.09 3.95
N SER A 458 13.87 -16.40 2.79
CA SER A 458 14.45 -17.72 2.51
C SER A 458 15.61 -18.04 3.46
N ALA A 459 15.97 -19.33 3.54
CA ALA A 459 17.28 -19.73 4.00
C ALA A 459 18.17 -19.91 2.77
N GLN A 460 19.25 -19.13 2.70
CA GLN A 460 20.38 -19.38 1.82
C GLN A 460 21.60 -19.53 2.73
N ASP A 461 22.19 -20.72 2.71
CA ASP A 461 23.43 -21.10 3.40
C ASP A 461 24.67 -20.71 2.58
#